data_AF-A0A8S9L8X4-F1
#
_entry.id   AF-A0A8S9L8X4-F1
#
_cell.length_a   1.000
_cell.length_b   1.000
_cell.length_c   1.000
_cell.angle_alpha   90.00
_cell.angle_beta   90.00
_cell.angle_gamma   90.00
#
_symmetry.space_group_name_H-M   'P 1'
#
loop_
_entity.id
_entity.type
_entity.pdbx_description
1 polymer ?
#
loop_
_entity_poly.entity_id
_entity_poly.type
_entity_poly.pdbx_seq_one_letter_code
_entity_poly.pdbx_strand_id
1 'polypeptide(L)' 'MTPHVRWSEEKQFHVGDTLIFEYANEVNDVYEINGDLEFMTCDPTSPIAVHKTGHDLVKLTEP' A
#
# COMPACT_ATOMS: atom_id res chain seq x y z
N MET A 1 8.03 -15.49 -6.44
CA MET A 1 7.47 -14.11 -6.39
C MET A 1 6.07 -14.21 -5.83
N THR A 2 5.73 -13.36 -4.86
CA THR A 2 4.36 -13.31 -4.31
C THR A 2 3.44 -12.64 -5.33
N PRO A 3 2.12 -12.91 -5.30
CA PRO A 3 1.17 -12.32 -6.26
C PRO A 3 1.22 -10.79 -6.32
N HIS A 4 1.44 -10.12 -5.19
CA HIS A 4 1.51 -8.65 -5.12
C HIS A 4 2.75 -8.07 -5.80
N VAL A 5 3.91 -8.71 -5.66
CA VAL A 5 5.15 -8.31 -6.35
C VAL A 5 4.96 -8.41 -7.86
N ARG A 6 4.32 -9.49 -8.34
CA ARG A 6 4.03 -9.63 -9.76
C ARG A 6 3.05 -8.56 -10.27
N TRP A 7 2.02 -8.24 -9.48
CA TRP A 7 1.05 -7.22 -9.85
C TRP A 7 1.70 -5.85 -10.04
N SER A 8 2.61 -5.44 -9.15
CA SER A 8 3.25 -4.13 -9.25
C SER A 8 4.25 -4.05 -10.40
N GLU A 9 5.00 -5.13 -10.67
CA GLU A 9 5.95 -5.21 -11.79
C GLU A 9 5.28 -5.09 -13.17
N GLU A 10 4.02 -5.53 -13.31
CA GLU A 10 3.26 -5.46 -14.56
C GLU A 10 2.63 -4.07 -14.81
N LYS A 11 2.87 -3.07 -13.95
CA LYS A 11 2.28 -1.73 -14.00
C LYS A 11 3.34 -0.64 -14.04
N GLN A 12 2.99 0.48 -14.67
CA GLN A 12 3.74 1.74 -14.58
C GLN A 12 2.86 2.73 -13.84
N PHE A 13 3.33 3.20 -12.69
CA PHE A 13 2.64 4.18 -11.86
C PHE A 13 3.21 5.58 -12.14
N HIS A 14 2.33 6.57 -12.21
CA HIS A 14 2.68 7.96 -12.40
C HIS A 14 2.13 8.84 -11.28
N VAL A 15 2.77 9.98 -11.05
CA VAL A 15 2.23 11.01 -10.17
C VAL A 15 0.83 11.41 -10.63
N GLY A 16 -0.13 11.37 -9.71
CA GLY A 16 -1.54 11.62 -9.95
C GLY A 16 -2.41 10.36 -10.00
N ASP A 17 -1.80 9.18 -10.21
CA ASP A 17 -2.52 7.90 -10.17
C ASP A 17 -3.08 7.61 -8.77
N THR A 18 -4.07 6.74 -8.70
CA THR A 18 -4.70 6.30 -7.45
C THR A 18 -4.68 4.80 -7.36
N LEU A 19 -4.14 4.28 -6.25
CA LEU A 19 -4.23 2.88 -5.88
C LEU A 19 -5.55 2.67 -5.13
N ILE A 20 -6.28 1.62 -5.51
CA ILE A 20 -7.52 1.23 -4.85
C ILE A 20 -7.27 -0.08 -4.10
N PHE A 21 -7.51 -0.07 -2.80
CA PHE A 21 -7.42 -1.25 -1.94
C PHE A 21 -8.83 -1.68 -1.51
N GLU A 22 -9.25 -2.84 -1.98
CA GLU A 22 -10.53 -3.47 -1.66
C GLU A 22 -10.30 -4.67 -0.75
N TYR A 23 -10.86 -4.66 0.46
CA TYR A 23 -10.71 -5.75 1.42
C TYR A 23 -11.81 -5.74 2.50
N ALA A 24 -12.00 -6.89 3.18
CA ALA A 24 -12.84 -6.96 4.36
C ALA A 24 -12.14 -6.25 5.54
N ASN A 25 -12.62 -5.07 5.89
CA ASN A 25 -12.04 -4.20 6.91
C ASN A 25 -12.12 -4.73 8.35
N GLU A 26 -12.91 -5.78 8.58
CA GLU A 26 -12.95 -6.51 9.86
C GLU A 26 -11.70 -7.37 10.08
N VAL A 27 -10.93 -7.64 9.02
CA VAL A 27 -9.80 -8.59 9.05
C VAL A 27 -8.48 -7.92 8.68
N ASN A 28 -8.50 -6.99 7.72
CA ASN A 28 -7.30 -6.37 7.18
C ASN A 28 -7.38 -4.85 7.26
N ASP A 29 -6.23 -4.22 7.07
CA ASP A 29 -6.00 -2.80 6.92
C ASP A 29 -4.82 -2.55 5.96
N VAL A 30 -4.56 -1.28 5.62
CA VAL A 30 -3.45 -0.87 4.74
C VAL A 30 -2.57 0.12 5.50
N TYR A 31 -1.28 -0.19 5.60
CA TYR A 31 -0.25 0.67 6.20
C TYR A 31 0.58 1.31 5.10
N GLU A 32 0.68 2.63 5.14
CA GLU A 32 1.67 3.39 4.37
C GLU A 32 2.93 3.55 5.25
N ILE A 33 4.10 3.21 4.71
CA ILE A 33 5.38 3.14 5.43
C ILE A 33 6.48 3.90 4.67
N ASN A 34 7.51 4.31 5.39
CA ASN A 34 8.52 5.26 4.91
C ASN A 34 9.61 4.63 4.02
N GLY A 35 9.81 3.31 4.06
CA GLY A 35 10.83 2.70 3.23
C GLY A 35 10.94 1.19 3.27
N ASP A 36 11.99 0.70 2.61
CA ASP A 36 12.25 -0.71 2.38
C ASP A 36 12.49 -1.49 3.67
N LEU A 37 13.07 -0.87 4.70
CA LEU A 37 13.39 -1.58 5.93
C LEU A 37 12.12 -2.07 6.62
N GLU A 38 11.16 -1.18 6.84
CA GLU A 38 9.86 -1.48 7.45
C GLU A 38 9.08 -2.50 6.61
N PHE A 39 9.18 -2.40 5.28
CA PHE A 39 8.57 -3.36 4.35
C PHE A 39 9.19 -4.76 4.50
N MET A 40 10.52 -4.85 4.53
CA MET A 40 11.26 -6.12 4.58
C MET A 40 11.17 -6.82 5.93
N THR A 41 11.05 -6.06 7.03
CA THR A 41 10.91 -6.61 8.39
C THR A 41 9.46 -6.79 8.83
N CYS A 42 8.49 -6.31 8.05
CA CYS A 42 7.08 -6.22 8.41
C CYS A 42 6.87 -5.49 9.75
N ASP A 43 7.57 -4.36 9.96
CA ASP A 43 7.46 -3.56 11.18
C ASP A 43 6.33 -2.52 11.07
N PRO A 44 5.21 -2.67 11.83
CA PRO A 44 4.08 -1.76 11.75
C PRO A 44 4.18 -0.59 12.74
N THR A 45 5.31 -0.40 13.44
CA THR A 45 5.39 0.51 14.59
C THR A 45 5.32 2.00 14.23
N SER A 46 5.73 2.38 13.02
CA SER A 46 5.84 3.79 12.60
C SER A 46 5.26 4.04 11.19
N PRO A 47 3.94 3.83 10.98
CA PRO A 47 3.32 4.13 9.70
C PRO A 47 3.25 5.64 9.45
N ILE A 48 3.33 6.00 8.17
CA ILE A 48 2.95 7.32 7.67
C ILE A 48 1.43 7.50 7.82
N ALA A 49 0.68 6.50 7.38
CA ALA A 49 -0.78 6.47 7.44
C ALA A 49 -1.29 5.04 7.63
N VAL A 50 -2.50 4.92 8.18
CA VAL A 50 -3.21 3.64 8.27
C VAL A 50 -4.62 3.84 7.73
N HIS A 51 -4.99 3.04 6.74
CA HIS A 51 -6.29 3.06 6.09
C HIS A 51 -7.07 1.80 6.46
N LYS A 52 -8.36 1.95 6.81
CA LYS A 52 -9.18 0.90 7.44
C LYS A 52 -10.61 0.83 6.90
N THR A 53 -10.88 1.43 5.74
CA THR A 53 -12.27 1.52 5.26
C THR A 53 -12.72 0.26 4.52
N GLY A 54 -11.77 -0.55 4.03
CA GLY A 54 -12.05 -1.67 3.13
C GLY A 54 -12.23 -1.25 1.67
N HIS A 55 -12.24 0.06 1.40
CA HIS A 55 -12.29 0.68 0.08
C HIS A 55 -11.41 1.95 0.10
N ASP A 56 -10.09 1.76 0.20
CA ASP A 56 -9.17 2.88 0.37
C ASP A 56 -8.60 3.36 -0.97
N LEU A 57 -8.59 4.68 -1.14
CA LEU A 57 -8.04 5.36 -2.31
C LEU A 57 -6.77 6.10 -1.88
N VAL A 58 -5.61 5.60 -2.32
CA VAL A 58 -4.29 6.17 -2.03
C VAL A 58 -3.76 6.85 -3.28
N LYS A 59 -3.63 8.18 -3.24
CA LYS A 59 -3.15 8.97 -4.38
C LYS A 59 -1.63 9.08 -4.35
N LEU A 60 -0.98 8.80 -5.48
CA LEU A 60 0.46 8.99 -5.64
C LEU A 60 0.75 10.46 -5.94
N THR A 61 1.32 11.18 -4.99
CA THR A 61 1.50 12.65 -5.09
C THR A 61 2.91 13.07 -5.50
N GLU A 62 3.89 12.17 -5.41
CA GLU A 62 5.29 12.43 -5.71
C GLU A 62 5.95 11.24 -6.45
N PRO A 63 7.06 11.47 -7.19
CA PRO A 63 7.77 10.44 -7.95
C PRO A 63 8.54 9.43 -7.09
#